data_AF-A0A927RX39-F1
#
_entry.id   AF-A0A927RX39-F1
#
_cell.length_a   1.000
_cell.length_b   1.000
_cell.length_c   1.000
_cell.angle_alpha   90.00
_cell.angle_beta   90.00
_cell.angle_gamma   90.00
#
_symmetry.space_group_name_H-M   'P 1'
#
loop_
_entity.id
_entity.type
_entity.pdbx_description
1 polymer ?
#
loop_
_entity_poly.entity_id
_entity_poly.type
_entity_poly.pdbx_seq_one_letter_code
_entity_poly.pdbx_strand_id
1 'polypeptide(L)'
;MEEENIFYLSAKDSLDNFILNETNEFPKKLQNQLVNFIPNMGNYEEEGVKYRPRILFTNDINLIVKAVPDCFRVFMFEDENEAMFNSRMKSLCIFCKDEWYIFVNIKENGIQYGICKPTNSIKDKDFETLLKESVSLKEKNKFFGFMVYPLSSHTITLKSIRNGVLNINFSLETRKIKSWKDEIGEFIDASFSKLRTTKKKMQEIKTMFINIFDKALKNINGTICVVVDRDYVDKGLLGDGIWLAEPIEFSKLFLQTKSYSEQRLLSVSQLFIDMLNYDGITVIDNAGRIRAYNCFVETSMNNEKNIIGGARKRAAYTLINTRVKKVIGVYFQSHEGEMFYIPVRKNKRK
;
A
#
# COMPACT_ATOMS: atom_id res chain seq x y z
N MET A 1 -4.04 -25.77 -37.56
CA MET A 1 -4.37 -25.64 -36.13
C MET A 1 -4.23 -24.16 -35.85
N GLU A 2 -5.34 -23.43 -35.84
CA GLU A 2 -5.34 -21.98 -35.64
C GLU A 2 -4.96 -21.70 -34.19
N GLU A 3 -4.02 -20.77 -33.98
CA GLU A 3 -3.68 -20.27 -32.66
C GLU A 3 -4.87 -19.48 -32.11
N GLU A 4 -5.57 -20.07 -31.14
CA GLU A 4 -6.63 -19.39 -30.41
C GLU A 4 -5.99 -18.51 -29.33
N ASN A 5 -5.82 -17.23 -29.65
CA ASN A 5 -5.36 -16.24 -28.69
C ASN A 5 -6.51 -15.86 -27.74
N ILE A 6 -6.45 -16.33 -26.49
CA ILE A 6 -7.40 -15.95 -25.42
C ILE A 6 -7.03 -14.55 -24.90
N PHE A 7 -7.71 -13.52 -25.37
CA PHE A 7 -7.56 -12.16 -24.88
C PHE A 7 -8.61 -11.85 -23.80
N TYR A 8 -8.19 -11.25 -22.68
CA TYR A 8 -9.09 -10.62 -21.70
C TYR A 8 -9.69 -9.31 -22.29
N LEU A 9 -10.58 -9.43 -23.28
CA LEU A 9 -11.20 -8.30 -24.00
C LEU A 9 -11.93 -7.31 -23.06
N SER A 10 -12.47 -7.78 -21.94
CA SER A 10 -13.20 -6.95 -20.98
C SER A 10 -12.35 -5.86 -20.30
N ALA A 11 -11.03 -6.04 -20.19
CA ALA A 11 -10.17 -5.11 -19.49
C ALA A 11 -10.00 -3.79 -20.27
N LYS A 12 -9.81 -3.87 -21.59
CA LYS A 12 -9.68 -2.70 -22.46
C LYS A 12 -10.99 -1.91 -22.49
N ASP A 13 -12.12 -2.59 -22.71
CA ASP A 13 -13.43 -1.92 -22.73
C ASP A 13 -13.75 -1.26 -21.38
N SER A 14 -13.40 -1.91 -20.27
CA SER A 14 -13.57 -1.32 -18.93
C SER A 14 -12.71 -0.08 -18.73
N LEU A 15 -11.46 -0.10 -19.23
CA LEU A 15 -10.55 1.04 -19.18
C LEU A 15 -11.08 2.21 -20.04
N ASP A 16 -11.53 1.91 -21.25
CA ASP A 16 -12.06 2.90 -22.18
C ASP A 16 -13.31 3.57 -21.59
N ASN A 17 -14.23 2.79 -21.02
CA ASN A 17 -15.40 3.29 -20.31
C ASN A 17 -15.03 4.10 -19.07
N PHE A 18 -14.02 3.68 -18.31
CA PHE A 18 -13.55 4.43 -17.14
C PHE A 18 -13.03 5.82 -17.54
N ILE A 19 -12.19 5.90 -18.56
CA ILE A 19 -11.63 7.17 -19.04
C ILE A 19 -12.74 8.07 -19.59
N LEU A 20 -13.66 7.51 -20.38
CA LEU A 20 -14.78 8.25 -20.94
C LEU A 20 -15.70 8.85 -19.86
N ASN A 21 -15.94 8.11 -18.77
CA ASN A 21 -16.69 8.59 -17.62
C ASN A 21 -15.98 9.72 -16.86
N GLU A 22 -14.65 9.78 -16.95
CA GLU A 22 -13.84 10.83 -16.31
C GLU A 22 -13.71 12.07 -17.21
N THR A 23 -13.55 11.89 -18.52
CA THR A 23 -13.47 12.97 -19.51
C THR A 23 -13.67 12.48 -20.94
N ASN A 24 -14.30 13.30 -21.78
CA ASN A 24 -14.40 13.09 -23.22
C ASN A 24 -13.20 13.67 -24.01
N GLU A 25 -12.30 14.39 -23.32
CA GLU A 25 -11.19 15.13 -23.92
C GLU A 25 -9.84 14.40 -23.80
N PHE A 26 -9.84 13.14 -23.35
CA PHE A 26 -8.61 12.37 -23.23
C PHE A 26 -8.06 12.00 -24.62
N PRO A 27 -6.78 12.30 -24.95
CA PRO A 27 -6.24 12.02 -26.28
C PRO A 27 -6.24 10.51 -26.59
N LYS A 28 -6.91 10.08 -27.67
CA LYS A 28 -7.04 8.65 -28.04
C LYS A 28 -5.70 7.93 -28.20
N LYS A 29 -4.70 8.61 -28.76
CA LYS A 29 -3.36 8.03 -28.91
C LYS A 29 -2.67 7.83 -27.56
N LEU A 30 -2.85 8.76 -26.61
CA LEU A 30 -2.34 8.63 -25.25
C LEU A 30 -3.04 7.48 -24.52
N GLN A 31 -4.36 7.32 -24.73
CA GLN A 31 -5.13 6.20 -24.20
C GLN A 31 -4.59 4.86 -24.70
N ASN A 32 -4.33 4.73 -26.00
CA ASN A 32 -3.72 3.52 -26.57
C ASN A 32 -2.34 3.23 -25.97
N GLN A 33 -1.51 4.26 -25.76
CA GLN A 33 -0.22 4.10 -25.11
C GLN A 33 -0.37 3.67 -23.64
N LEU A 34 -1.33 4.25 -22.90
CA LEU A 34 -1.64 3.85 -21.53
C LEU A 34 -2.12 2.40 -21.46
N VAL A 35 -3.00 1.96 -22.36
CA VAL A 35 -3.47 0.56 -22.47
C VAL A 35 -2.27 -0.38 -22.62
N ASN A 36 -1.29 -0.01 -23.45
CA ASN A 36 -0.08 -0.81 -23.68
C ASN A 36 0.91 -0.76 -22.51
N PHE A 37 0.88 0.30 -21.72
CA PHE A 37 1.76 0.48 -20.57
C PHE A 37 1.27 -0.27 -19.32
N ILE A 38 -0.06 -0.29 -19.09
CA ILE A 38 -0.70 -0.86 -17.89
C ILE A 38 -0.23 -2.29 -17.55
N PRO A 39 -0.18 -3.26 -18.49
CA PRO A 39 0.23 -4.63 -18.18
C PRO A 39 1.63 -4.74 -17.57
N ASN A 40 2.52 -3.81 -17.91
CA ASN A 40 3.90 -3.81 -17.46
C ASN A 40 4.09 -3.05 -16.14
N MET A 41 3.12 -2.26 -15.67
CA MET A 41 3.27 -1.41 -14.48
C MET A 41 3.53 -2.21 -13.20
N GLY A 42 2.92 -3.39 -13.05
CA GLY A 42 3.06 -4.22 -11.85
C GLY A 42 4.44 -4.87 -11.71
N ASN A 43 5.16 -5.02 -12.81
CA ASN A 43 6.47 -5.68 -12.90
C ASN A 43 7.54 -4.76 -13.51
N TYR A 44 7.31 -3.44 -13.46
CA TYR A 44 8.24 -2.48 -14.06
C TYR A 44 9.59 -2.53 -13.32
N GLU A 45 10.67 -2.74 -14.07
CA GLU A 45 12.01 -2.94 -13.51
C GLU A 45 13.05 -2.23 -14.39
N GLU A 46 13.97 -1.50 -13.77
CA GLU A 46 15.14 -0.92 -14.44
C GLU A 46 16.38 -1.25 -13.60
N GLU A 47 17.45 -1.72 -14.25
CA GLU A 47 18.73 -2.06 -13.61
C GLU A 47 18.59 -3.01 -12.39
N GLY A 48 17.65 -3.95 -12.45
CA GLY A 48 17.39 -4.89 -11.34
C GLY A 48 16.54 -4.32 -10.21
N VAL A 49 16.12 -3.05 -10.30
CA VAL A 49 15.29 -2.38 -9.29
C VAL A 49 13.86 -2.33 -9.77
N LYS A 50 12.95 -2.93 -9.00
CA LYS A 50 11.52 -2.85 -9.26
C LYS A 50 10.98 -1.47 -8.87
N TYR A 51 10.24 -0.86 -9.78
CA TYR A 51 9.49 0.37 -9.53
C TYR A 51 8.01 0.08 -9.61
N ARG A 52 7.21 0.83 -8.83
CA ARG A 52 5.75 0.74 -8.86
C ARG A 52 5.19 2.08 -9.35
N PRO A 53 5.04 2.26 -10.68
CA PRO A 53 4.68 3.56 -11.23
C PRO A 53 3.34 4.05 -10.70
N ARG A 54 3.27 5.28 -10.20
CA ARG A 54 2.03 5.95 -9.80
C ARG A 54 1.83 7.17 -10.68
N ILE A 55 0.88 7.08 -11.61
CA ILE A 55 0.67 8.10 -12.63
C ILE A 55 -0.64 8.82 -12.34
N LEU A 56 -0.59 10.14 -12.27
CA LEU A 56 -1.71 11.05 -12.14
C LEU A 56 -1.96 11.71 -13.48
N PHE A 57 -3.05 11.36 -14.14
CA PHE A 57 -3.54 12.08 -15.33
C PHE A 57 -4.46 13.20 -14.89
N THR A 58 -4.30 14.39 -15.47
CA THR A 58 -5.16 15.55 -15.20
C THR A 58 -5.08 16.57 -16.32
N ASN A 59 -6.03 17.50 -16.40
CA ASN A 59 -5.89 18.70 -17.21
C ASN A 59 -5.39 19.94 -16.46
N ASP A 60 -5.34 19.90 -15.13
CA ASP A 60 -4.85 21.04 -14.34
C ASP A 60 -4.16 20.60 -13.04
N ILE A 61 -2.86 20.33 -13.16
CA ILE A 61 -1.99 19.99 -12.04
C ILE A 61 -1.87 21.15 -11.03
N ASN A 62 -2.11 22.41 -11.42
CA ASN A 62 -2.07 23.53 -10.47
C ASN A 62 -3.24 23.46 -9.48
N LEU A 63 -4.41 23.01 -9.92
CA LEU A 63 -5.54 22.80 -9.01
C LEU A 63 -5.27 21.69 -8.02
N ILE A 64 -4.67 20.59 -8.46
CA ILE A 64 -4.28 19.48 -7.59
C ILE A 64 -3.27 19.95 -6.53
N VAL A 65 -2.22 20.66 -6.95
CA VAL A 65 -1.21 21.19 -6.02
C VAL A 65 -1.81 22.20 -5.03
N LYS A 66 -2.76 23.03 -5.45
CA LYS A 66 -3.47 23.96 -4.54
C LYS A 66 -4.43 23.25 -3.59
N ALA A 67 -5.02 22.14 -4.02
CA ALA A 67 -5.98 21.37 -3.24
C ALA A 67 -5.32 20.52 -2.14
N VAL A 68 -4.04 20.19 -2.31
CA VAL A 68 -3.30 19.32 -1.39
C VAL A 68 -2.28 20.14 -0.61
N PRO A 69 -2.38 20.20 0.73
CA PRO A 69 -1.41 20.90 1.57
C PRO A 69 0.03 20.44 1.33
N ASP A 70 0.96 21.40 1.29
CA ASP A 70 2.40 21.15 1.14
C ASP A 70 2.76 20.22 -0.04
N CYS A 71 2.00 20.29 -1.13
CA CYS A 71 2.28 19.51 -2.32
C CYS A 71 3.41 20.15 -3.13
N PHE A 72 4.56 19.48 -3.17
CA PHE A 72 5.69 19.89 -3.98
C PHE A 72 5.58 19.31 -5.39
N ARG A 73 5.95 20.10 -6.40
CA ARG A 73 5.88 19.70 -7.80
C ARG A 73 7.11 20.15 -8.56
N VAL A 74 7.60 19.29 -9.44
CA VAL A 74 8.68 19.56 -10.39
C VAL A 74 8.18 19.29 -11.81
N PHE A 75 8.22 20.31 -12.68
CA PHE A 75 8.04 20.12 -14.12
C PHE A 75 9.35 19.63 -14.74
N MET A 76 9.28 18.64 -15.63
CA MET A 76 10.47 18.05 -16.24
C MET A 76 10.39 18.03 -17.76
N PHE A 77 9.21 17.81 -18.34
CA PHE A 77 9.03 17.78 -19.79
C PHE A 77 7.78 18.50 -20.23
N GLU A 78 7.82 19.03 -21.44
CA GLU A 78 6.69 19.58 -22.16
C GLU A 78 6.81 19.11 -23.60
N ASP A 79 5.80 18.38 -24.07
CA ASP A 79 5.74 17.79 -25.40
C ASP A 79 4.50 18.34 -26.12
N GLU A 80 4.62 18.57 -27.44
CA GLU A 80 3.49 19.05 -28.25
C GLU A 80 2.35 18.02 -28.37
N ASN A 81 2.68 16.73 -28.22
CA ASN A 81 1.76 15.61 -28.32
C ASN A 81 2.26 14.38 -27.53
N GLU A 82 1.48 13.31 -27.54
CA GLU A 82 1.72 12.07 -26.80
C GLU A 82 2.81 11.14 -27.35
N ALA A 83 3.48 11.47 -28.46
CA ALA A 83 4.46 10.56 -29.08
C ALA A 83 5.58 10.11 -28.11
N MET A 84 5.95 10.98 -27.16
CA MET A 84 7.03 10.75 -26.21
C MET A 84 6.62 10.00 -24.94
N PHE A 85 5.33 9.67 -24.75
CA PHE A 85 4.80 9.13 -23.49
C PHE A 85 5.65 8.00 -22.89
N ASN A 86 5.95 6.95 -23.67
CA ASN A 86 6.72 5.80 -23.17
C ASN A 86 8.14 6.20 -22.73
N SER A 87 8.80 7.08 -23.49
CA SER A 87 10.12 7.60 -23.14
C SER A 87 10.07 8.46 -21.87
N ARG A 88 9.01 9.28 -21.71
CA ARG A 88 8.80 10.07 -20.49
C ARG A 88 8.51 9.17 -19.28
N MET A 89 7.67 8.15 -19.43
CA MET A 89 7.41 7.19 -18.36
C MET A 89 8.70 6.50 -17.93
N LYS A 90 9.52 6.02 -18.87
CA LYS A 90 10.83 5.42 -18.55
C LYS A 90 11.72 6.35 -17.72
N SER A 91 11.76 7.62 -18.08
CA SER A 91 12.58 8.64 -17.39
C SER A 91 12.04 9.01 -16.00
N LEU A 92 10.72 8.88 -15.78
CA LEU A 92 10.04 9.35 -14.58
C LEU A 92 9.73 8.23 -13.57
N CYS A 93 9.62 6.98 -14.02
CA CYS A 93 9.31 5.81 -13.18
C CYS A 93 10.30 5.64 -12.02
N ILE A 94 11.56 6.04 -12.22
CA ILE A 94 12.60 5.93 -11.18
C ILE A 94 12.24 6.67 -9.89
N PHE A 95 11.50 7.79 -9.98
CA PHE A 95 11.12 8.59 -8.82
C PHE A 95 10.00 7.95 -7.99
N CYS A 96 9.25 7.01 -8.57
CA CYS A 96 8.16 6.33 -7.86
C CYS A 96 8.66 5.47 -6.68
N LYS A 97 9.95 5.14 -6.64
CA LYS A 97 10.59 4.45 -5.51
C LYS A 97 10.44 5.23 -4.20
N ASP A 98 10.51 6.55 -4.28
CA ASP A 98 10.38 7.47 -3.14
C ASP A 98 8.98 8.07 -3.05
N GLU A 99 7.97 7.35 -3.52
CA GLU A 99 6.54 7.70 -3.43
C GLU A 99 6.14 8.99 -4.17
N TRP A 100 6.96 9.42 -5.12
CA TRP A 100 6.55 10.47 -6.05
C TRP A 100 5.48 9.96 -7.00
N TYR A 101 4.52 10.83 -7.30
CA TYR A 101 3.55 10.63 -8.36
C TYR A 101 4.08 11.28 -9.62
N ILE A 102 4.08 10.52 -10.72
CA ILE A 102 4.27 11.09 -12.05
C ILE A 102 2.98 11.81 -12.40
N PHE A 103 3.02 13.08 -12.80
CA PHE A 103 1.85 13.71 -13.39
C PHE A 103 1.97 13.78 -14.92
N VAL A 104 0.84 13.57 -15.59
CA VAL A 104 0.63 13.80 -17.01
C VAL A 104 -0.47 14.84 -17.13
N ASN A 105 -0.07 16.08 -17.33
CA ASN A 105 -0.95 17.22 -17.41
C ASN A 105 -1.28 17.55 -18.87
N ILE A 106 -2.49 17.17 -19.30
CA ILE A 106 -2.98 17.31 -20.67
C ILE A 106 -3.59 18.70 -20.85
N LYS A 107 -3.05 19.49 -21.78
CA LYS A 107 -3.57 20.81 -22.16
C LYS A 107 -4.00 20.78 -23.63
N GLU A 108 -4.71 21.83 -24.06
CA GLU A 108 -5.10 22.00 -25.47
C GLU A 108 -3.89 21.98 -26.43
N ASN A 109 -2.76 22.56 -26.01
CA ASN A 109 -1.58 22.76 -26.86
C ASN A 109 -0.39 21.85 -26.51
N GLY A 110 -0.64 20.74 -25.81
CA GLY A 110 0.42 19.77 -25.50
C GLY A 110 0.26 19.10 -24.14
N ILE A 111 1.28 18.36 -23.75
CA ILE A 111 1.30 17.53 -22.56
C ILE A 111 2.52 17.89 -21.72
N GLN A 112 2.29 18.21 -20.46
CA GLN A 112 3.34 18.49 -19.49
C GLN A 112 3.52 17.28 -18.58
N TYR A 113 4.77 16.92 -18.34
CA TYR A 113 5.14 15.81 -17.46
C TYR A 113 6.03 16.29 -16.33
N GLY A 114 5.96 15.58 -15.22
CA GLY A 114 6.84 15.80 -14.10
C GLY A 114 6.43 14.94 -12.92
N ILE A 115 6.86 15.36 -11.73
CA ILE A 115 6.57 14.64 -10.49
C ILE A 115 5.94 15.57 -9.45
N CYS A 116 5.08 15.02 -8.61
CA CYS A 116 4.57 15.69 -7.44
C CYS A 116 4.51 14.76 -6.23
N LYS A 117 4.60 15.34 -5.04
CA LYS A 117 4.52 14.63 -3.77
C LYS A 117 4.11 15.59 -2.66
N PRO A 118 3.14 15.22 -1.81
CA PRO A 118 2.91 15.91 -0.54
C PRO A 118 4.13 15.76 0.38
N THR A 119 4.62 16.88 0.92
CA THR A 119 5.70 16.89 1.91
C THR A 119 5.16 17.02 3.32
N ASN A 120 3.94 16.52 3.54
CA ASN A 120 3.28 16.51 4.84
C ASN A 120 3.90 15.47 5.78
N SER A 121 3.57 15.54 7.07
CA SER A 121 4.09 14.60 8.07
C SER A 121 3.59 13.19 7.78
N ILE A 122 4.34 12.16 8.19
CA ILE A 122 3.87 10.76 8.15
C ILE A 122 2.57 10.53 8.94
N LYS A 123 2.18 11.50 9.79
CA LYS A 123 0.93 11.49 10.56
C LYS A 123 -0.28 11.99 9.77
N ASP A 124 -0.04 12.70 8.68
CA ASP A 124 -1.08 13.32 7.88
C ASP A 124 -1.66 12.32 6.87
N LYS A 125 -2.77 12.70 6.25
CA LYS A 125 -3.44 11.86 5.25
C LYS A 125 -2.56 11.69 4.01
N ASP A 126 -2.64 10.50 3.40
CA ASP A 126 -1.98 10.21 2.12
C ASP A 126 -2.51 11.11 0.98
N PHE A 127 -1.73 11.22 -0.10
CA PHE A 127 -2.08 12.05 -1.27
C PHE A 127 -3.46 11.73 -1.83
N GLU A 128 -3.78 10.45 -1.97
CA GLU A 128 -5.03 10.01 -2.57
C GLU A 128 -6.25 10.36 -1.73
N THR A 129 -6.10 10.32 -0.41
CA THR A 129 -7.15 10.66 0.55
C THR A 129 -7.38 12.17 0.54
N LEU A 130 -6.31 12.96 0.50
CA LEU A 130 -6.41 14.42 0.37
C LEU A 130 -7.12 14.82 -0.94
N LEU A 131 -6.78 14.18 -2.06
CA LEU A 131 -7.46 14.41 -3.33
C LEU A 131 -8.93 14.01 -3.27
N LYS A 132 -9.25 12.84 -2.71
CA LYS A 132 -10.63 12.34 -2.58
C LYS A 132 -11.48 13.24 -1.69
N GLU A 133 -10.91 13.88 -0.68
CA GLU A 133 -11.64 14.76 0.24
C GLU A 133 -11.73 16.20 -0.26
N SER A 134 -10.99 16.56 -1.30
CA SER A 134 -10.99 17.91 -1.84
C SER A 134 -12.31 18.26 -2.52
N VAL A 135 -13.10 19.12 -1.87
CA VAL A 135 -14.37 19.65 -2.41
C VAL A 135 -14.11 20.52 -3.65
N SER A 136 -13.06 21.34 -3.63
CA SER A 136 -12.74 22.28 -4.71
C SER A 136 -12.41 21.61 -6.05
N LEU A 137 -11.90 20.38 -6.04
CA LEU A 137 -11.66 19.59 -7.26
C LEU A 137 -12.96 18.96 -7.81
N LYS A 138 -13.89 18.59 -6.93
CA LYS A 138 -15.13 17.90 -7.31
C LYS A 138 -16.16 18.83 -7.94
N GLU A 139 -16.21 20.09 -7.53
CA GLU A 139 -17.21 21.05 -8.00
C GLU A 139 -16.88 21.69 -9.37
N LYS A 140 -15.68 21.48 -9.91
CA LYS A 140 -15.23 22.14 -11.15
C LYS A 140 -15.61 21.39 -12.43
N ASN A 141 -16.76 21.65 -13.03
CA ASN A 141 -17.29 20.91 -14.20
C ASN A 141 -16.29 20.48 -15.30
N LYS A 142 -15.24 21.24 -15.62
CA LYS A 142 -14.24 20.89 -16.66
C LYS A 142 -12.96 20.21 -16.16
N PHE A 143 -12.71 20.18 -14.86
CA PHE A 143 -11.54 19.49 -14.32
C PHE A 143 -11.71 17.98 -14.45
N PHE A 144 -10.67 17.27 -14.85
CA PHE A 144 -10.59 15.82 -14.71
C PHE A 144 -9.30 15.43 -14.03
N GLY A 145 -9.33 14.31 -13.33
CA GLY A 145 -8.11 13.69 -12.87
C GLY A 145 -8.33 12.30 -12.30
N PHE A 146 -7.44 11.41 -12.66
CA PHE A 146 -7.44 10.03 -12.19
C PHE A 146 -6.01 9.52 -12.03
N MET A 147 -5.86 8.54 -11.16
CA MET A 147 -4.59 7.89 -10.90
C MET A 147 -4.60 6.48 -11.47
N VAL A 148 -3.45 6.04 -11.95
CA VAL A 148 -3.16 4.67 -12.37
C VAL A 148 -1.96 4.18 -11.60
N TYR A 149 -2.08 3.07 -10.89
CA TYR A 149 -0.99 2.51 -10.09
C TYR A 149 -1.17 1.00 -9.86
N PRO A 150 -0.07 0.24 -9.69
CA PRO A 150 -0.15 -1.17 -9.35
C PRO A 150 -0.54 -1.35 -7.87
N LEU A 151 -1.54 -2.18 -7.61
CA LEU A 151 -1.86 -2.69 -6.28
C LEU A 151 -1.01 -3.93 -5.95
N SER A 152 -0.74 -4.76 -6.96
CA SER A 152 0.15 -5.92 -6.92
C SER A 152 0.86 -6.09 -8.26
N SER A 153 1.69 -7.14 -8.40
CA SER A 153 2.31 -7.51 -9.68
C SER A 153 1.30 -7.86 -10.77
N HIS A 154 0.07 -8.22 -10.39
CA HIS A 154 -0.99 -8.66 -11.32
C HIS A 154 -2.22 -7.76 -11.31
N THR A 155 -2.34 -6.81 -10.38
CA THR A 155 -3.53 -5.95 -10.27
C THR A 155 -3.14 -4.49 -10.41
N ILE A 156 -3.75 -3.82 -11.39
CA ILE A 156 -3.62 -2.38 -11.60
C ILE A 156 -4.92 -1.70 -11.20
N THR A 157 -4.80 -0.60 -10.47
CA THR A 157 -5.93 0.21 -10.03
C THR A 157 -5.95 1.51 -10.83
N LEU A 158 -7.13 1.82 -11.37
CA LEU A 158 -7.49 3.15 -11.83
C LEU A 158 -8.47 3.77 -10.85
N LYS A 159 -8.18 5.00 -10.44
CA LYS A 159 -8.93 5.67 -9.39
C LYS A 159 -9.19 7.11 -9.77
N SER A 160 -10.46 7.44 -9.98
CA SER A 160 -10.90 8.80 -10.24
C SER A 160 -10.75 9.64 -8.97
N ILE A 161 -10.44 10.91 -9.13
CA ILE A 161 -10.51 11.90 -8.04
C ILE A 161 -11.97 12.18 -7.67
N ARG A 162 -12.89 12.04 -8.63
CA ARG A 162 -14.32 12.31 -8.45
C ARG A 162 -15.08 11.08 -8.02
N ASN A 163 -15.14 10.06 -8.86
CA ASN A 163 -15.96 8.87 -8.64
C ASN A 163 -15.44 7.65 -9.38
N GLY A 164 -15.40 6.52 -8.67
CA GLY A 164 -15.14 5.22 -9.26
C GLY A 164 -13.71 4.72 -9.03
N VAL A 165 -13.61 3.42 -8.83
CA VAL A 165 -12.36 2.67 -8.79
C VAL A 165 -12.54 1.49 -9.74
N LEU A 166 -11.62 1.33 -10.67
CA LEU A 166 -11.53 0.17 -11.54
C LEU A 166 -10.27 -0.61 -11.18
N ASN A 167 -10.42 -1.89 -10.87
CA ASN A 167 -9.29 -2.79 -10.67
C ASN A 167 -9.24 -3.77 -11.84
N ILE A 168 -8.11 -3.81 -12.53
CA ILE A 168 -7.83 -4.74 -13.62
C ILE A 168 -6.86 -5.80 -13.07
N ASN A 169 -7.31 -7.05 -13.00
CA ASN A 169 -6.51 -8.18 -12.53
C ASN A 169 -6.10 -9.05 -13.73
N PHE A 170 -4.80 -9.26 -13.89
CA PHE A 170 -4.16 -10.06 -14.93
C PHE A 170 -3.85 -11.50 -14.48
N SER A 171 -4.16 -11.85 -13.23
CA SER A 171 -4.04 -13.23 -12.72
C SER A 171 -5.28 -14.05 -13.01
N LEU A 172 -5.13 -15.38 -13.00
CA LEU A 172 -6.25 -16.34 -13.09
C LEU A 172 -6.94 -16.58 -11.74
N GLU A 173 -6.58 -15.84 -10.69
CA GLU A 173 -7.17 -16.03 -9.37
C GLU A 173 -8.60 -15.49 -9.30
N THR A 174 -9.53 -16.36 -8.91
CA THR A 174 -10.96 -16.06 -8.82
C THR A 174 -11.40 -15.49 -7.48
N ARG A 175 -10.48 -15.37 -6.51
CA ARG A 175 -10.82 -14.81 -5.19
C ARG A 175 -10.99 -13.30 -5.31
N LYS A 176 -12.10 -12.78 -4.74
CA LYS A 176 -12.24 -11.34 -4.52
C LYS A 176 -11.11 -10.86 -3.61
N ILE A 177 -10.20 -10.09 -4.18
CA ILE A 177 -9.18 -9.37 -3.42
C ILE A 177 -9.94 -8.36 -2.54
N LYS A 178 -9.95 -8.59 -1.22
CA LYS A 178 -10.40 -7.56 -0.28
C LYS A 178 -9.51 -6.33 -0.44
N SER A 179 -10.07 -5.14 -0.23
CA SER A 179 -9.29 -3.91 -0.29
C SER A 179 -8.12 -4.00 0.70
N TRP A 180 -6.91 -3.76 0.21
CA TRP A 180 -5.67 -3.70 0.98
C TRP A 180 -5.79 -2.81 2.24
N LYS A 181 -6.56 -1.71 2.12
CA LYS A 181 -6.84 -0.82 3.25
C LYS A 181 -7.68 -1.49 4.35
N ASP A 182 -8.49 -2.48 4.01
CA ASP A 182 -9.38 -3.16 4.96
C ASP A 182 -8.58 -4.15 5.82
N GLU A 183 -7.74 -4.98 5.19
CA GLU A 183 -6.89 -5.96 5.90
C GLU A 183 -5.89 -5.28 6.84
N ILE A 184 -5.28 -4.18 6.39
CA ILE A 184 -4.39 -3.36 7.24
C ILE A 184 -5.18 -2.63 8.31
N GLY A 185 -6.37 -2.13 7.99
CA GLY A 185 -7.26 -1.50 8.95
C GLY A 185 -7.57 -2.44 10.12
N GLU A 186 -7.95 -3.69 9.83
CA GLU A 186 -8.23 -4.70 10.85
C GLU A 186 -6.98 -5.03 11.71
N PHE A 187 -5.82 -5.17 11.06
CA PHE A 187 -4.55 -5.40 11.76
C PHE A 187 -4.17 -4.23 12.69
N ILE A 188 -4.29 -3.00 12.22
CA ILE A 188 -4.00 -1.79 12.99
C ILE A 188 -4.99 -1.66 14.15
N ASP A 189 -6.27 -1.91 13.92
CA ASP A 189 -7.30 -1.87 14.97
C ASP A 189 -6.98 -2.86 16.09
N ALA A 190 -6.53 -4.07 15.76
CA ALA A 190 -6.10 -5.06 16.74
C ALA A 190 -4.86 -4.59 17.52
N SER A 191 -3.88 -4.03 16.80
CA SER A 191 -2.61 -3.52 17.32
C SER A 191 -2.75 -2.38 18.33
N PHE A 192 -3.85 -1.63 18.28
CA PHE A 192 -4.12 -0.51 19.19
C PHE A 192 -5.33 -0.72 20.10
N SER A 193 -5.93 -1.92 20.12
CA SER A 193 -7.18 -2.19 20.83
C SER A 193 -7.15 -1.96 22.35
N LYS A 194 -5.97 -1.93 22.98
CA LYS A 194 -5.78 -1.61 24.41
C LYS A 194 -5.05 -0.28 24.67
N LEU A 195 -4.73 0.50 23.64
CA LEU A 195 -4.12 1.82 23.81
C LEU A 195 -5.16 2.83 24.34
N ARG A 196 -4.88 3.46 25.48
CA ARG A 196 -5.75 4.49 26.07
C ARG A 196 -5.30 5.89 25.65
N THR A 197 -6.08 6.57 24.82
CA THR A 197 -5.83 7.94 24.37
C THR A 197 -7.12 8.60 23.87
N THR A 198 -7.08 9.86 23.45
CA THR A 198 -8.25 10.56 22.88
C THR A 198 -8.58 10.03 21.49
N LYS A 199 -9.85 10.14 21.04
CA LYS A 199 -10.27 9.70 19.70
C LYS A 199 -9.42 10.33 18.58
N LYS A 200 -9.14 11.63 18.69
CA LYS A 200 -8.29 12.35 17.73
C LYS A 200 -6.88 11.74 17.64
N LYS A 201 -6.22 11.56 18.79
CA LYS A 201 -4.87 10.97 18.85
C LYS A 201 -4.84 9.53 18.35
N MET A 202 -5.88 8.74 18.66
CA MET A 202 -6.02 7.39 18.15
C MET A 202 -6.09 7.41 16.61
N GLN A 203 -6.88 8.31 16.02
CA GLN A 203 -6.99 8.41 14.58
C GLN A 203 -5.65 8.78 13.92
N GLU A 204 -4.92 9.73 14.48
CA GLU A 204 -3.60 10.15 13.98
C GLU A 204 -2.57 9.00 14.06
N ILE A 205 -2.57 8.23 15.16
CA ILE A 205 -1.70 7.04 15.31
C ILE A 205 -2.06 5.98 14.27
N LYS A 206 -3.35 5.74 14.03
CA LYS A 206 -3.81 4.79 13.00
C LYS A 206 -3.39 5.25 11.61
N THR A 207 -3.58 6.53 11.27
CA THR A 207 -3.13 7.10 9.99
C THR A 207 -1.62 6.92 9.80
N MET A 208 -0.83 7.22 10.83
CA MET A 208 0.61 7.00 10.79
C MET A 208 0.97 5.53 10.54
N PHE A 209 0.33 4.58 11.21
CA PHE A 209 0.57 3.17 10.97
C PHE A 209 0.12 2.74 9.58
N ILE A 210 -1.01 3.22 9.08
CA ILE A 210 -1.44 2.97 7.68
C ILE A 210 -0.35 3.44 6.72
N ASN A 211 0.20 4.64 6.92
CA ASN A 211 1.26 5.20 6.07
C ASN A 211 2.58 4.40 6.19
N ILE A 212 2.96 3.95 7.40
CA ILE A 212 4.13 3.08 7.61
C ILE A 212 3.95 1.76 6.87
N PHE A 213 2.80 1.11 7.02
CA PHE A 213 2.52 -0.16 6.34
C PHE A 213 2.37 0.04 4.83
N ASP A 214 1.81 1.14 4.34
CA ASP A 214 1.82 1.47 2.90
C ASP A 214 3.24 1.51 2.35
N LYS A 215 4.17 2.12 3.08
CA LYS A 215 5.58 2.18 2.71
C LYS A 215 6.29 0.83 2.85
N ALA A 216 6.04 0.13 3.95
CA ALA A 216 6.66 -1.16 4.27
C ALA A 216 6.27 -2.20 3.22
N LEU A 217 4.97 -2.40 3.02
CA LEU A 217 4.42 -3.52 2.24
C LEU A 217 4.68 -3.38 0.74
N LYS A 218 4.98 -2.16 0.25
CA LYS A 218 5.45 -1.96 -1.12
C LYS A 218 6.87 -2.49 -1.35
N ASN A 219 7.68 -2.48 -0.30
CA ASN A 219 9.11 -2.78 -0.36
C ASN A 219 9.49 -4.10 0.31
N ILE A 220 8.56 -4.74 1.02
CA ILE A 220 8.81 -6.01 1.73
C ILE A 220 8.58 -7.22 0.82
N ASN A 221 9.57 -8.12 0.79
CA ASN A 221 9.56 -9.39 0.06
C ASN A 221 8.83 -10.52 0.83
N GLY A 222 7.65 -10.17 1.38
CA GLY A 222 6.81 -11.01 2.23
C GLY A 222 7.21 -10.99 3.71
N THR A 223 6.23 -10.94 4.62
CA THR A 223 6.42 -10.80 6.08
C THR A 223 5.32 -11.48 6.87
N ILE A 224 5.59 -11.76 8.14
CA ILE A 224 4.62 -12.21 9.13
C ILE A 224 4.71 -11.27 10.33
N CYS A 225 3.57 -10.72 10.74
CA CYS A 225 3.47 -9.90 11.92
C CYS A 225 2.37 -10.44 12.84
N VAL A 226 2.71 -10.74 14.09
CA VAL A 226 1.78 -11.27 15.08
C VAL A 226 1.37 -10.19 16.06
N VAL A 227 0.06 -10.06 16.29
CA VAL A 227 -0.50 -9.21 17.33
C VAL A 227 -0.72 -10.07 18.58
N VAL A 228 -0.13 -9.66 19.71
CA VAL A 228 -0.32 -10.28 21.02
C VAL A 228 -0.95 -9.32 22.01
N ASP A 229 -1.43 -9.83 23.13
CA ASP A 229 -1.86 -9.00 24.24
C ASP A 229 -0.68 -8.27 24.90
N ARG A 230 -0.88 -7.04 25.39
CA ARG A 230 0.14 -6.25 26.12
C ARG A 230 0.82 -7.02 27.25
N ASP A 231 0.08 -7.92 27.89
CA ASP A 231 0.55 -8.73 29.01
C ASP A 231 0.95 -10.15 28.54
N TYR A 232 1.24 -10.34 27.25
CA TYR A 232 1.80 -11.57 26.70
C TYR A 232 3.21 -11.79 27.23
N VAL A 233 3.48 -13.03 27.62
CA VAL A 233 4.79 -13.54 28.01
C VAL A 233 4.95 -14.81 27.21
N ASP A 234 6.04 -14.88 26.45
CA ASP A 234 6.31 -16.08 25.66
C ASP A 234 6.60 -17.27 26.57
N LYS A 235 6.09 -18.44 26.19
CA LYS A 235 6.27 -19.70 26.89
C LYS A 235 6.88 -20.76 25.96
N GLY A 236 7.71 -20.34 25.01
CA GLY A 236 8.37 -21.19 24.03
C GLY A 236 7.71 -21.23 22.65
N LEU A 237 6.63 -20.46 22.39
CA LEU A 237 6.05 -20.41 21.05
C LEU A 237 6.92 -19.60 20.09
N LEU A 238 7.46 -18.49 20.58
CA LEU A 238 8.28 -17.51 19.86
C LEU A 238 9.61 -17.31 20.61
N GLY A 239 10.08 -18.36 21.27
CA GLY A 239 11.16 -18.30 22.25
C GLY A 239 12.55 -18.15 21.64
N ASP A 240 12.68 -18.43 20.35
CA ASP A 240 13.91 -18.31 19.57
C ASP A 240 14.14 -16.90 18.98
N GLY A 241 13.14 -16.02 19.11
CA GLY A 241 13.22 -14.67 18.59
C GLY A 241 14.03 -13.70 19.44
N ILE A 242 14.32 -12.54 18.85
CA ILE A 242 15.04 -11.45 19.51
C ILE A 242 14.01 -10.56 20.21
N TRP A 243 13.85 -10.78 21.52
CA TRP A 243 12.97 -9.98 22.38
C TRP A 243 13.67 -8.69 22.80
N LEU A 244 13.03 -7.55 22.54
CA LEU A 244 13.57 -6.25 22.90
C LEU A 244 13.51 -6.08 24.42
N ALA A 245 14.67 -5.74 25.03
CA ALA A 245 14.74 -5.41 26.45
C ALA A 245 13.79 -4.24 26.80
N GLU A 246 13.71 -3.26 25.92
CA GLU A 246 12.74 -2.17 25.97
C GLU A 246 11.87 -2.16 24.71
N PRO A 247 10.56 -2.43 24.84
CA PRO A 247 9.64 -2.35 23.70
C PRO A 247 9.62 -0.97 23.06
N ILE A 248 9.60 -0.92 21.72
CA ILE A 248 9.49 0.34 20.98
C ILE A 248 8.04 0.78 20.99
N GLU A 249 7.77 1.92 21.65
CA GLU A 249 6.42 2.48 21.78
C GLU A 249 6.19 3.67 20.83
N PHE A 250 5.62 3.40 19.64
CA PHE A 250 5.32 4.47 18.68
C PHE A 250 4.39 5.55 19.25
N SER A 251 3.43 5.15 20.09
CA SER A 251 2.49 6.08 20.71
C SER A 251 3.20 7.09 21.63
N LYS A 252 4.30 6.72 22.30
CA LYS A 252 5.09 7.67 23.11
C LYS A 252 5.87 8.65 22.24
N LEU A 253 6.50 8.15 21.16
CA LEU A 253 7.21 8.99 20.18
C LEU A 253 6.27 9.99 19.51
N PHE A 254 5.01 9.57 19.30
CA PHE A 254 3.95 10.40 18.74
C PHE A 254 3.54 11.56 19.67
N LEU A 255 3.50 11.32 20.99
CA LEU A 255 2.96 12.26 21.99
C LEU A 255 3.94 13.32 22.50
N GLN A 256 5.24 13.19 22.21
CA GLN A 256 6.26 14.18 22.59
C GLN A 256 6.24 15.35 21.61
N THR A 257 5.28 16.26 21.77
CA THR A 257 4.94 17.32 20.80
C THR A 257 5.67 18.66 20.98
N LYS A 258 6.52 18.84 22.00
CA LYS A 258 7.17 20.15 22.26
C LYS A 258 8.56 20.32 21.63
N SER A 259 9.25 19.25 21.27
CA SER A 259 10.59 19.25 20.65
C SER A 259 10.68 18.12 19.62
N TYR A 260 9.64 18.03 18.80
CA TYR A 260 9.43 16.91 17.90
C TYR A 260 10.45 16.91 16.75
N SER A 261 11.14 15.78 16.59
CA SER A 261 11.95 15.49 15.40
C SER A 261 11.16 14.51 14.53
N GLU A 262 10.55 15.00 13.45
CA GLU A 262 9.95 14.15 12.40
C GLU A 262 10.94 13.10 11.92
N GLN A 263 12.22 13.48 11.82
CA GLN A 263 13.31 12.58 11.47
C GLN A 263 13.43 11.41 12.44
N ARG A 264 13.30 11.61 13.76
CA ARG A 264 13.30 10.51 14.73
C ARG A 264 12.14 9.54 14.50
N LEU A 265 10.94 10.06 14.23
CA LEU A 265 9.80 9.21 13.92
C LEU A 265 10.03 8.41 12.63
N LEU A 266 10.52 9.07 11.58
CA LEU A 266 10.87 8.42 10.32
C LEU A 266 11.93 7.34 10.50
N SER A 267 12.98 7.59 11.30
CA SER A 267 14.02 6.61 11.59
C SER A 267 13.48 5.39 12.36
N VAL A 268 12.60 5.60 13.34
CA VAL A 268 11.99 4.47 14.08
C VAL A 268 10.99 3.69 13.20
N SER A 269 10.25 4.39 12.35
CA SER A 269 9.40 3.75 11.33
C SER A 269 10.24 2.90 10.38
N GLN A 270 11.39 3.40 9.92
CA GLN A 270 12.30 2.63 9.06
C GLN A 270 12.85 1.40 9.79
N LEU A 271 13.28 1.54 11.05
CA LEU A 271 13.71 0.41 11.87
C LEU A 271 12.64 -0.68 11.98
N PHE A 272 11.37 -0.29 12.12
CA PHE A 272 10.27 -1.26 12.14
C PHE A 272 10.06 -1.95 10.79
N ILE A 273 10.20 -1.23 9.69
CA ILE A 273 10.17 -1.81 8.33
C ILE A 273 11.31 -2.81 8.18
N ASP A 274 12.50 -2.49 8.68
CA ASP A 274 13.66 -3.37 8.63
C ASP A 274 13.44 -4.64 9.47
N MET A 275 12.79 -4.54 10.64
CA MET A 275 12.37 -5.69 11.45
C MET A 275 11.34 -6.57 10.73
N LEU A 276 10.38 -5.98 10.02
CA LEU A 276 9.39 -6.70 9.22
C LEU A 276 10.02 -7.39 7.99
N ASN A 277 11.10 -6.81 7.45
CA ASN A 277 11.87 -7.34 6.32
C ASN A 277 12.87 -8.42 6.73
N TYR A 278 13.26 -8.44 8.00
CA TYR A 278 14.12 -9.48 8.52
C TYR A 278 13.40 -10.83 8.48
N ASP A 279 14.18 -11.92 8.43
CA ASP A 279 13.57 -13.25 8.38
C ASP A 279 12.78 -13.56 9.67
N GLY A 280 11.79 -14.45 9.56
CA GLY A 280 10.93 -14.84 10.68
C GLY A 280 9.71 -13.94 10.90
N ILE A 281 9.31 -13.81 12.17
CA ILE A 281 8.07 -13.18 12.61
C ILE A 281 8.39 -11.96 13.47
N THR A 282 7.70 -10.84 13.19
CA THR A 282 7.70 -9.66 14.07
C THR A 282 6.53 -9.69 15.02
N VAL A 283 6.76 -9.33 16.29
CA VAL A 283 5.75 -9.35 17.35
C VAL A 283 5.43 -7.93 17.79
N ILE A 284 4.14 -7.59 17.73
CA ILE A 284 3.56 -6.34 18.20
C ILE A 284 2.50 -6.66 19.24
N ASP A 285 2.40 -5.85 20.29
CA ASP A 285 1.28 -5.96 21.22
C ASP A 285 0.13 -4.99 20.92
N ASN A 286 -1.03 -5.28 21.49
CA ASN A 286 -2.24 -4.49 21.32
C ASN A 286 -2.25 -3.11 22.03
N ALA A 287 -1.10 -2.67 22.55
CA ALA A 287 -0.87 -1.28 22.96
C ALA A 287 0.02 -0.53 21.95
N GLY A 288 0.33 -1.14 20.80
CA GLY A 288 1.09 -0.54 19.72
C GLY A 288 2.60 -0.56 19.96
N ARG A 289 3.10 -1.58 20.66
CA ARG A 289 4.52 -1.70 21.00
C ARG A 289 5.15 -2.85 20.25
N ILE A 290 6.30 -2.61 19.60
CA ILE A 290 7.10 -3.70 19.03
C ILE A 290 7.80 -4.41 20.18
N ARG A 291 7.68 -5.73 20.22
CA ARG A 291 8.14 -6.57 21.35
C ARG A 291 9.31 -7.46 20.96
N ALA A 292 9.29 -8.02 19.76
CA ALA A 292 10.30 -8.92 19.26
C ALA A 292 10.31 -8.93 17.73
N TYR A 293 11.41 -9.42 17.16
CA TYR A 293 11.55 -9.72 15.74
C TYR A 293 12.39 -10.99 15.58
N ASN A 294 12.46 -11.52 14.36
CA ASN A 294 13.20 -12.74 14.07
C ASN A 294 12.74 -13.96 14.89
N CYS A 295 11.44 -14.03 15.24
CA CYS A 295 10.88 -15.21 15.90
C CYS A 295 10.53 -16.28 14.86
N PHE A 296 10.66 -17.55 15.20
CA PHE A 296 10.14 -18.64 14.39
C PHE A 296 9.16 -19.50 15.19
N VAL A 297 8.41 -20.31 14.45
CA VAL A 297 7.48 -21.28 15.02
C VAL A 297 7.76 -22.62 14.40
N GLU A 298 7.78 -23.66 15.23
CA GLU A 298 7.85 -25.03 14.73
C GLU A 298 6.54 -25.38 14.02
N THR A 299 6.63 -25.63 12.72
CA THR A 299 5.52 -26.19 11.94
C THR A 299 5.51 -27.71 12.15
N SER A 300 4.86 -28.18 13.22
CA SER A 300 4.73 -29.63 13.47
C SER A 300 3.91 -30.29 12.33
N MET A 301 4.49 -31.27 11.64
CA MET A 301 3.89 -31.98 10.50
C MET A 301 2.57 -32.72 10.81
N ASN A 302 2.19 -32.87 12.08
CA ASN A 302 1.04 -33.69 12.48
C ASN A 302 -0.33 -32.98 12.44
N ASN A 303 -0.40 -31.69 12.12
CA ASN A 303 -1.65 -30.92 12.01
C ASN A 303 -1.91 -30.43 10.58
N GLU A 304 -1.50 -31.20 9.58
CA GLU A 304 -1.81 -30.98 8.16
C GLU A 304 -3.33 -31.10 7.91
N LYS A 305 -4.06 -30.04 8.23
CA LYS A 305 -4.94 -29.51 7.19
C LYS A 305 -3.99 -29.14 6.05
N ASN A 306 -4.21 -29.67 4.84
CA ASN A 306 -3.45 -29.41 3.63
C ASN A 306 -3.23 -27.90 3.37
N ILE A 307 -2.34 -27.26 4.11
CA ILE A 307 -1.99 -25.85 3.94
C ILE A 307 -0.94 -25.84 2.84
N ILE A 308 -1.44 -25.76 1.61
CA ILE A 308 -0.63 -25.59 0.41
C ILE A 308 -0.03 -24.18 0.48
N GLY A 309 1.31 -24.10 0.57
CA GLY A 309 2.03 -22.83 0.64
C GLY A 309 3.47 -22.96 1.11
N GLY A 310 4.26 -21.91 0.85
CA GLY A 310 5.66 -21.80 1.31
C GLY A 310 5.81 -21.70 2.83
N ALA A 311 7.06 -21.76 3.32
CA ALA A 311 7.37 -21.82 4.75
C ALA A 311 6.71 -20.70 5.58
N ARG A 312 6.72 -19.45 5.08
CA ARG A 312 6.09 -18.30 5.75
C ARG A 312 4.57 -18.43 5.87
N LYS A 313 3.90 -18.92 4.81
CA LYS A 313 2.46 -19.16 4.83
C LYS A 313 2.10 -20.24 5.83
N ARG A 314 2.89 -21.33 5.90
CA ARG A 314 2.73 -22.37 6.92
C ARG A 314 2.93 -21.83 8.33
N ALA A 315 3.96 -21.03 8.58
CA ALA A 315 4.19 -20.39 9.87
C ALA A 315 3.02 -19.47 10.28
N ALA A 316 2.50 -18.65 9.36
CA ALA A 316 1.34 -17.81 9.61
C ALA A 316 0.11 -18.64 10.01
N TYR A 317 -0.18 -19.74 9.31
CA TYR A 317 -1.29 -20.63 9.68
C TYR A 317 -1.05 -21.42 10.97
N THR A 318 0.19 -21.78 11.30
CA THR A 318 0.53 -22.37 12.61
C THR A 318 0.17 -21.41 13.74
N LEU A 319 0.52 -20.12 13.59
CA LEU A 319 0.13 -19.07 14.52
C LEU A 319 -1.38 -18.86 14.57
N ILE A 320 -2.08 -18.86 13.44
CA ILE A 320 -3.54 -18.69 13.40
C ILE A 320 -4.26 -19.82 14.12
N ASN A 321 -3.79 -21.05 13.91
CA ASN A 321 -4.37 -22.26 14.51
C ASN A 321 -3.85 -22.53 15.92
N THR A 322 -2.98 -21.67 16.45
CA THR A 322 -2.45 -21.83 17.81
C THR A 322 -3.57 -21.75 18.84
N ARG A 323 -3.43 -22.55 19.90
CA ARG A 323 -4.30 -22.46 21.09
C ARG A 323 -3.69 -21.58 22.18
N VAL A 324 -2.54 -20.96 21.91
CA VAL A 324 -1.84 -20.11 22.86
C VAL A 324 -2.71 -18.89 23.18
N LYS A 325 -3.03 -18.75 24.48
CA LYS A 325 -3.80 -17.62 24.98
C LYS A 325 -3.01 -16.34 24.73
N LYS A 326 -3.73 -15.24 24.47
CA LYS A 326 -3.17 -13.89 24.26
C LYS A 326 -2.45 -13.67 22.92
N VAL A 327 -2.44 -14.62 21.99
CA VAL A 327 -2.26 -14.31 20.56
C VAL A 327 -3.60 -13.79 20.05
N ILE A 328 -3.59 -12.63 19.38
CA ILE A 328 -4.80 -11.89 18.97
C ILE A 328 -5.08 -12.07 17.49
N GLY A 329 -4.04 -11.99 16.66
CA GLY A 329 -4.18 -12.06 15.22
C GLY A 329 -2.83 -12.18 14.53
N VAL A 330 -2.88 -12.57 13.26
CA VAL A 330 -1.70 -12.76 12.42
C VAL A 330 -1.92 -12.00 11.13
N TYR A 331 -1.00 -11.10 10.83
CA TYR A 331 -0.85 -10.47 9.55
C TYR A 331 0.19 -11.23 8.72
N PHE A 332 -0.11 -11.44 7.44
CA PHE A 332 0.76 -12.09 6.48
C PHE A 332 0.78 -11.32 5.16
N GLN A 333 1.96 -11.23 4.57
CA GLN A 333 2.16 -10.82 3.19
C GLN A 333 3.11 -11.81 2.50
N SER A 334 2.79 -12.26 1.29
CA SER A 334 3.68 -13.04 0.45
C SER A 334 4.50 -12.15 -0.50
N HIS A 335 5.61 -12.68 -1.01
CA HIS A 335 6.38 -12.04 -2.07
C HIS A 335 5.55 -11.82 -3.35
N GLU A 336 4.56 -12.67 -3.60
CA GLU A 336 3.68 -12.63 -4.78
C GLU A 336 2.49 -11.66 -4.60
N GLY A 337 2.35 -11.05 -3.42
CA GLY A 337 1.33 -10.05 -3.13
C GLY A 337 0.06 -10.59 -2.45
N GLU A 338 0.01 -11.88 -2.08
CA GLU A 338 -1.06 -12.40 -1.22
C GLU A 338 -0.94 -11.73 0.16
N MET A 339 -2.06 -11.22 0.67
CA MET A 339 -2.08 -10.53 1.96
C MET A 339 -3.35 -10.88 2.72
N PHE A 340 -3.22 -11.04 4.03
CA PHE A 340 -4.36 -11.15 4.94
C PHE A 340 -3.99 -10.75 6.37
N TYR A 341 -5.00 -10.32 7.11
CA TYR A 341 -5.04 -10.33 8.56
C TYR A 341 -6.11 -11.32 9.02
N ILE A 342 -5.73 -12.27 9.88
CA ILE A 342 -6.67 -13.24 10.45
C ILE A 342 -6.63 -13.12 11.98
N PRO A 343 -7.75 -12.75 12.63
CA PRO A 343 -7.85 -12.79 14.08
C PRO A 343 -7.81 -14.25 14.54
N VAL A 344 -6.98 -14.54 15.54
CA VAL A 344 -6.91 -15.85 16.20
C VAL A 344 -8.18 -16.01 17.02
N ARG A 345 -9.17 -16.71 16.45
CA ARG A 345 -10.46 -16.93 17.11
C ARG A 345 -10.24 -17.72 18.40
N LYS A 346 -10.62 -17.12 19.53
CA LYS A 346 -10.97 -17.91 20.72
C LYS A 346 -12.16 -18.77 20.34
N ASN A 347 -12.01 -20.08 20.30
CA ASN A 347 -13.18 -20.93 20.50
C ASN A 347 -13.77 -20.50 21.84
N LYS A 348 -14.92 -19.80 21.81
CA LYS A 348 -15.78 -19.67 22.97
C LYS A 348 -16.06 -21.12 23.38
N ARG A 349 -15.38 -21.59 24.41
CA ARG A 349 -15.72 -22.87 25.04
C ARG A 349 -17.19 -22.74 25.42
N LYS A 350 -17.99 -23.71 24.97
CA LYS A 350 -19.35 -23.96 25.44
C LYS A 350 -19.37 -23.98 26.96
#